data_AF-A0A4R7CV71-F1
#
_entry.id   AF-A0A4R7CV71-F1
#
_cell.length_a   1.000
_cell.length_b   1.000
_cell.length_c   1.000
_cell.angle_alpha   90.00
_cell.angle_beta   90.00
_cell.angle_gamma   90.00
#
_symmetry.space_group_name_H-M   'P 1'
#
loop_
_entity.id
_entity.type
_entity.pdbx_description
1 polymer ?
#
loop_
_entity_poly.entity_id
_entity_poly.type
_entity_poly.pdbx_seq_one_letter_code
_entity_poly.pdbx_strand_id
1 'polypeptide(L)'
;MRFEHGEHNESLCDHLLTNTPGKFNDWVVTTAFYACIHFVEHKIFPSTIDSEDFENFENYCDVQHNKVKNPLSKHALKAELVKKRIPSISSQYRWLKEACMNSRYTNYSVSDEKARNSNLIMKKIKEACSKDRAKAA
;
A
#
# COMPACT_ATOMS: atom_id res chain seq x y z
N MET A 1 8.83 11.16 -7.67
CA MET A 1 7.97 11.59 -6.54
C MET A 1 7.22 10.46 -5.85
N ARG A 2 6.26 9.74 -6.46
CA ARG A 2 5.48 8.70 -5.71
C ARG A 2 6.37 7.60 -5.13
N PHE A 3 7.29 7.04 -5.92
CA PHE A 3 8.19 6.00 -5.42
C PHE A 3 9.08 6.51 -4.27
N GLU A 4 9.71 7.67 -4.44
CA GLU A 4 10.53 8.34 -3.41
C GLU A 4 9.76 8.61 -2.12
N HIS A 5 8.47 8.96 -2.18
CA HIS A 5 7.63 9.09 -0.99
C HIS A 5 7.44 7.73 -0.30
N GLY A 6 7.28 6.66 -1.07
CA GLY A 6 7.33 5.30 -0.54
C GLY A 6 8.63 5.00 0.18
N GLU A 7 9.77 5.40 -0.39
CA GLU A 7 11.10 5.20 0.20
C GLU A 7 11.32 6.05 1.46
N HIS A 8 10.76 7.26 1.52
CA HIS A 8 10.75 8.08 2.72
C HIS A 8 10.00 7.38 3.87
N ASN A 9 8.82 6.84 3.59
CA ASN A 9 8.03 6.10 4.58
C ASN A 9 8.68 4.76 4.99
N GLU A 10 9.34 4.08 4.03
CA GLU A 10 10.18 2.91 4.32
C GLU A 10 11.32 3.26 5.26
N SER A 11 12.00 4.38 5.03
CA SER A 11 13.12 4.83 5.88
C SER A 11 12.67 5.05 7.32
N LEU A 12 11.47 5.64 7.51
CA LEU A 12 10.88 5.77 8.84
C LEU A 12 10.49 4.41 9.44
N CYS A 13 9.90 3.51 8.65
CA CYS A 13 9.56 2.15 9.08
C CYS A 13 10.81 1.38 9.59
N ASP A 14 11.89 1.40 8.81
CA ASP A 14 13.17 0.78 9.18
C ASP A 14 13.78 1.45 10.41
N HIS A 15 13.70 2.78 10.52
CA HIS A 15 14.19 3.52 11.68
C HIS A 15 13.47 3.12 12.97
N LEU A 16 12.13 3.07 12.94
CA LEU A 16 11.31 2.69 14.10
C LEU A 16 11.57 1.24 14.53
N LEU A 17 11.64 0.33 13.55
CA LEU A 17 11.88 -1.08 13.83
C LEU A 17 13.27 -1.31 14.45
N THR A 18 14.28 -0.56 13.99
CA THR A 18 15.67 -0.74 14.42
C THR A 18 15.98 -0.02 15.72
N ASN A 19 15.54 1.24 15.86
CA ASN A 19 15.95 2.12 16.96
C ASN A 19 14.96 2.13 18.13
N THR A 20 13.74 1.62 17.93
CA THR A 20 12.69 1.56 18.96
C THR A 20 11.98 0.20 19.01
N PRO A 21 12.73 -0.93 19.04
CA PRO A 21 12.14 -2.26 18.97
C PRO A 21 11.13 -2.48 20.09
N GLY A 22 9.94 -2.98 19.74
CA GLY A 22 8.86 -3.25 20.69
C GLY A 22 8.06 -2.03 21.17
N LYS A 23 8.56 -0.81 20.95
CA LYS A 23 7.94 0.41 21.50
C LYS A 23 6.88 1.02 20.59
N PHE A 24 7.13 1.04 19.29
CA PHE A 24 6.26 1.69 18.30
C PHE A 24 5.88 0.72 17.17
N ASN A 25 5.57 -0.52 17.52
CA ASN A 25 5.28 -1.58 16.56
C ASN A 25 4.03 -1.30 15.71
N ASP A 26 3.01 -0.61 16.26
CA ASP A 26 1.86 -0.10 15.51
C ASP A 26 2.27 0.90 14.42
N TRP A 27 3.23 1.77 14.73
CA TRP A 27 3.79 2.70 13.76
C TRP A 27 4.67 2.01 12.73
N VAL A 28 5.41 0.95 13.08
CA VAL A 28 6.11 0.12 12.09
C VAL A 28 5.11 -0.48 11.09
N VAL A 29 4.00 -1.05 11.55
CA VAL A 29 2.95 -1.58 10.66
C VAL A 29 2.32 -0.47 9.81
N THR A 30 2.05 0.69 10.42
CA THR A 30 1.39 1.82 9.76
C THR A 30 2.26 2.41 8.65
N THR A 31 3.53 2.70 8.96
CA THR A 31 4.49 3.26 8.01
C THR A 31 4.83 2.26 6.90
N ALA A 32 4.90 0.96 7.22
CA ALA A 32 5.01 -0.10 6.21
C ALA A 32 3.85 -0.09 5.20
N PHE A 33 2.61 0.03 5.68
CA PHE A 33 1.44 0.10 4.79
C PHE A 33 1.44 1.39 3.96
N TYR A 34 1.80 2.52 4.56
CA TYR A 34 1.84 3.81 3.87
C TYR A 34 2.91 3.86 2.77
N ALA A 35 4.08 3.25 3.01
CA ALA A 35 5.08 3.04 1.97
C ALA A 35 4.50 2.22 0.80
N CYS A 36 3.79 1.13 1.11
CA CYS A 36 3.16 0.27 0.09
C CYS A 36 2.11 1.01 -0.75
N ILE A 37 1.32 1.91 -0.19
CA ILE A 37 0.37 2.74 -0.95
C ILE A 37 1.09 3.48 -2.07
N HIS A 38 2.22 4.11 -1.76
CA HIS A 38 3.00 4.88 -2.72
C HIS A 38 3.68 3.98 -3.76
N PHE A 39 4.22 2.83 -3.36
CA PHE A 39 4.82 1.87 -4.29
C PHE A 39 3.80 1.32 -5.29
N VAL A 40 2.62 0.90 -4.84
CA VAL A 40 1.59 0.38 -5.76
C VAL A 40 1.04 1.48 -6.67
N GLU A 41 0.89 2.70 -6.15
CA GLU A 41 0.46 3.82 -6.97
C GLU A 41 1.48 4.21 -8.04
N HIS A 42 2.78 4.15 -7.72
CA HIS A 42 3.83 4.36 -8.69
C HIS A 42 3.83 3.31 -9.80
N LYS A 43 3.57 2.04 -9.43
CA LYS A 43 3.54 0.92 -10.38
C LYS A 43 2.31 0.96 -11.29
N ILE A 44 1.15 1.34 -10.75
CA ILE A 44 -0.13 1.29 -11.46
C ILE A 44 -0.40 2.56 -12.26
N PHE A 45 0.03 3.74 -11.80
CA PHE A 45 -0.31 5.01 -12.45
C PHE A 45 0.94 5.73 -12.99
N PRO A 46 0.82 6.48 -14.10
CA PRO A 46 -0.38 6.65 -14.95
C PRO A 46 -0.76 5.37 -15.70
N SER A 47 -2.05 5.16 -15.97
CA SER A 47 -2.56 3.99 -16.72
C SER A 47 -3.93 4.24 -17.35
N THR A 48 -4.17 3.57 -18.48
CA THR A 48 -5.50 3.40 -19.08
C THR A 48 -6.22 2.23 -18.42
N ILE A 49 -7.43 2.44 -17.90
CA ILE A 49 -8.28 1.42 -17.27
C ILE A 49 -9.68 1.58 -17.86
N ASP A 50 -10.26 0.51 -18.42
CA ASP A 50 -11.59 0.53 -19.04
C ASP A 50 -11.75 1.62 -20.12
N SER A 51 -10.72 1.79 -20.95
CA SER A 51 -10.63 2.81 -22.02
C SER A 51 -10.60 4.27 -21.53
N GLU A 52 -10.38 4.51 -20.24
CA GLU A 52 -10.20 5.83 -19.65
C GLU A 52 -8.78 5.99 -19.10
N ASP A 53 -8.16 7.15 -19.33
CA ASP A 53 -6.81 7.46 -18.86
C ASP A 53 -6.83 8.08 -17.47
N PHE A 54 -5.98 7.56 -16.58
CA PHE A 54 -5.85 8.05 -15.22
C PHE A 54 -4.40 8.42 -14.93
N GLU A 55 -4.16 9.68 -14.57
CA GLU A 55 -2.84 10.16 -14.15
C GLU A 55 -2.45 9.62 -12.78
N ASN A 56 -3.43 9.45 -11.91
CA ASN A 56 -3.23 9.06 -10.53
C ASN A 56 -4.45 8.35 -9.93
N PHE A 57 -4.23 7.77 -8.75
CA PHE A 57 -5.26 7.05 -8.02
C PHE A 57 -6.44 7.93 -7.59
N GLU A 58 -6.24 9.22 -7.29
CA GLU A 58 -7.33 10.10 -6.86
C GLU A 58 -8.31 10.33 -8.01
N ASN A 59 -7.82 10.62 -9.22
CA ASN A 59 -8.67 10.73 -10.41
C ASN A 59 -9.41 9.42 -10.70
N TYR A 60 -8.73 8.28 -10.60
CA TYR A 60 -9.39 6.97 -10.71
C TYR A 60 -10.49 6.79 -9.67
N CYS A 61 -10.20 7.14 -8.41
CA CYS A 61 -11.14 6.99 -7.31
C CYS A 61 -12.40 7.84 -7.50
N ASP A 62 -12.25 9.10 -7.90
CA ASP A 62 -13.37 10.02 -8.11
C ASP A 62 -14.30 9.51 -9.21
N VAL A 63 -13.73 9.06 -10.34
CA VAL A 63 -14.52 8.48 -11.43
C VAL A 63 -15.26 7.22 -10.96
N GLN A 64 -14.59 6.30 -10.27
CA GLN A 64 -15.23 5.06 -9.80
C GLN A 64 -16.33 5.34 -8.77
N HIS A 65 -16.14 6.32 -7.89
CA HIS A 65 -17.14 6.67 -6.88
C HIS A 65 -18.40 7.28 -7.49
N ASN A 66 -18.26 8.03 -8.59
CA ASN A 66 -19.40 8.61 -9.31
C ASN A 66 -20.19 7.59 -10.14
N LYS A 67 -19.62 6.41 -10.42
CA LYS A 67 -20.26 5.34 -11.21
C LYS A 67 -21.21 4.45 -10.40
N VAL A 68 -21.16 4.48 -9.07
CA VAL A 68 -21.93 3.54 -8.22
C VAL A 68 -22.59 4.23 -7.03
N LYS A 69 -23.77 3.73 -6.61
CA LYS A 69 -24.54 4.31 -5.50
C LYS A 69 -23.85 4.13 -4.13
N ASN A 70 -23.15 3.01 -3.94
CA ASN A 70 -22.48 2.66 -2.69
C ASN A 70 -20.99 2.36 -2.99
N PRO A 71 -20.14 3.39 -3.08
CA PRO A 71 -18.75 3.20 -3.44
C PRO A 71 -17.95 2.49 -2.35
N LEU A 72 -16.95 1.72 -2.77
CA LEU A 72 -15.95 1.16 -1.87
C LEU A 72 -15.15 2.29 -1.22
N SER A 73 -14.60 2.07 -0.03
CA SER A 73 -13.62 3.01 0.53
C SER A 73 -12.36 3.07 -0.35
N LYS A 74 -11.62 4.18 -0.29
CA LYS A 74 -10.34 4.35 -1.03
C LYS A 74 -9.39 3.16 -0.84
N HIS A 75 -9.26 2.65 0.39
CA HIS A 75 -8.41 1.49 0.66
C HIS A 75 -8.95 0.18 0.09
N ALA A 76 -10.27 -0.02 0.09
CA ALA A 76 -10.89 -1.20 -0.51
C ALA A 76 -10.77 -1.16 -2.04
N LEU A 77 -11.06 -0.01 -2.65
CA LEU A 77 -10.90 0.21 -4.09
C LEU A 77 -9.45 -0.01 -4.54
N LYS A 78 -8.47 0.50 -3.78
CA LYS A 78 -7.04 0.28 -4.05
C LYS A 78 -6.66 -1.19 -3.94
N ALA A 79 -7.17 -1.92 -2.95
CA ALA A 79 -6.89 -3.35 -2.81
C ALA A 79 -7.45 -4.17 -3.99
N GLU A 80 -8.63 -3.84 -4.50
CA GLU A 80 -9.18 -4.45 -5.71
C GLU A 80 -8.36 -4.11 -6.96
N LEU A 81 -7.87 -2.87 -7.06
CA LEU A 81 -7.00 -2.47 -8.16
C LEU A 81 -5.65 -3.20 -8.13
N VAL A 82 -5.04 -3.35 -6.95
CA VAL A 82 -3.81 -4.15 -6.75
C VAL A 82 -4.07 -5.61 -7.13
N LYS A 83 -5.19 -6.19 -6.72
CA LYS A 83 -5.57 -7.57 -7.09
C LYS A 83 -5.64 -7.75 -8.61
N LYS A 84 -6.21 -6.78 -9.33
CA LYS A 84 -6.34 -6.84 -10.79
C LYS A 84 -5.02 -6.60 -11.53
N ARG A 85 -4.20 -5.66 -11.07
CA ARG A 85 -3.03 -5.17 -11.82
C ARG A 85 -1.68 -5.75 -11.36
N ILE A 86 -1.58 -6.15 -10.10
CA ILE A 86 -0.37 -6.73 -9.51
C ILE A 86 -0.75 -7.97 -8.68
N PRO A 87 -1.30 -9.02 -9.32
CA PRO A 87 -1.85 -10.16 -8.59
C PRO A 87 -0.83 -10.88 -7.70
N SER A 88 0.47 -10.83 -8.06
CA SER A 88 1.56 -11.45 -7.30
C SER A 88 1.75 -10.91 -5.88
N ILE A 89 1.26 -9.69 -5.57
CA ILE A 89 1.34 -9.07 -4.23
C ILE A 89 -0.02 -8.88 -3.57
N SER A 90 -1.11 -9.35 -4.17
CA SER A 90 -2.47 -9.02 -3.72
C SER A 90 -2.74 -9.47 -2.29
N SER A 91 -2.36 -10.71 -1.95
CA SER A 91 -2.52 -11.25 -0.59
C SER A 91 -1.72 -10.46 0.45
N GLN A 92 -0.48 -10.11 0.11
CA GLN A 92 0.46 -9.37 0.95
C GLN A 92 -0.06 -7.96 1.21
N TYR A 93 -0.51 -7.28 0.16
CA TYR A 93 -1.09 -5.95 0.25
C TYR A 93 -2.34 -5.93 1.13
N ARG A 94 -3.25 -6.92 0.94
CA ARG A 94 -4.46 -7.04 1.76
C ARG A 94 -4.14 -7.29 3.23
N TRP A 95 -3.24 -8.22 3.51
CA TRP A 95 -2.81 -8.51 4.88
C TRP A 95 -2.23 -7.26 5.55
N LEU A 96 -1.38 -6.51 4.85
CA LEU A 96 -0.74 -5.31 5.42
C LEU A 96 -1.76 -4.17 5.65
N LYS A 97 -2.73 -4.01 4.75
CA LYS A 97 -3.88 -3.10 4.93
C LYS A 97 -4.63 -3.45 6.21
N GLU A 98 -5.00 -4.71 6.38
CA GLU A 98 -5.76 -5.17 7.56
C GLU A 98 -4.94 -5.02 8.84
N ALA A 99 -3.65 -5.37 8.80
CA ALA A 99 -2.74 -5.17 9.92
C ALA A 99 -2.67 -3.69 10.32
N CYS A 100 -2.56 -2.77 9.37
CA CYS A 100 -2.57 -1.32 9.63
C CYS A 100 -3.89 -0.84 10.21
N MET A 101 -5.03 -1.22 9.61
CA MET A 101 -6.35 -0.83 10.12
C MET A 101 -6.57 -1.31 11.56
N ASN A 102 -6.21 -2.55 11.85
CA ASN A 102 -6.28 -3.08 13.21
C ASN A 102 -5.35 -2.32 14.16
N SER A 103 -4.10 -2.06 13.77
CA SER A 103 -3.12 -1.39 14.62
C SER A 103 -3.56 0.03 14.99
N ARG A 104 -4.21 0.74 14.07
CA ARG A 104 -4.63 2.14 14.26
C ARG A 104 -5.96 2.31 14.97
N TYR A 105 -6.91 1.43 14.69
CA TYR A 105 -8.30 1.64 15.09
C TYR A 105 -8.84 0.59 16.06
N THR A 106 -8.10 -0.48 16.31
CA THR A 106 -8.57 -1.59 17.16
C THR A 106 -7.63 -1.84 18.32
N ASN A 107 -6.34 -2.08 18.05
CA ASN A 107 -5.37 -2.40 19.08
C ASN A 107 -3.95 -1.99 18.66
N TYR A 108 -3.41 -0.98 19.33
CA TYR A 108 -2.04 -0.51 19.13
C TYR A 108 -0.98 -1.48 19.70
N SER A 109 -1.38 -2.43 20.55
CA SER A 109 -0.48 -3.45 21.06
C SER A 109 -0.17 -4.47 19.96
N VAL A 110 0.91 -4.22 19.23
CA VAL A 110 1.40 -5.04 18.11
C VAL A 110 2.66 -5.78 18.54
N SER A 111 2.72 -7.09 18.28
CA SER A 111 3.89 -7.91 18.58
C SER A 111 5.08 -7.59 17.67
N ASP A 112 6.29 -7.82 18.17
CA ASP A 112 7.53 -7.62 17.40
C ASP A 112 7.55 -8.45 16.12
N GLU A 113 7.01 -9.67 16.17
CA GLU A 113 6.90 -10.54 15.02
C GLU A 113 6.02 -9.91 13.93
N LYS A 114 4.86 -9.37 14.31
CA LYS A 114 3.95 -8.71 13.37
C LYS A 114 4.57 -7.44 12.78
N ALA A 115 5.33 -6.69 13.56
CA ALA A 115 6.08 -5.52 13.09
C ALA A 115 7.17 -5.91 12.07
N ARG A 116 7.99 -6.92 12.38
CA ARG A 116 9.01 -7.46 11.47
C ARG A 116 8.39 -8.01 10.18
N ASN A 117 7.31 -8.79 10.29
CA ASN A 117 6.61 -9.32 9.13
C ASN A 117 6.03 -8.22 8.24
N SER A 118 5.51 -7.14 8.83
CA SER A 118 5.02 -5.98 8.08
C SER A 118 6.13 -5.29 7.29
N ASN A 119 7.32 -5.12 7.89
CA ASN A 119 8.49 -4.57 7.20
C ASN A 119 8.96 -5.49 6.05
N LEU A 120 9.03 -6.81 6.26
CA LEU A 120 9.38 -7.78 5.22
C LEU A 120 8.38 -7.78 4.07
N ILE A 121 7.08 -7.71 4.37
CA ILE A 121 6.02 -7.63 3.37
C ILE A 121 6.13 -6.33 2.57
N MET A 122 6.39 -5.20 3.22
CA MET A 122 6.63 -3.92 2.54
C MET A 122 7.79 -4.02 1.54
N LYS A 123 8.91 -4.62 1.94
CA LYS A 123 10.09 -4.81 1.07
C LYS A 123 9.77 -5.66 -0.16
N LYS A 124 9.01 -6.75 0.01
CA LYS A 124 8.51 -7.57 -1.10
C LYS A 124 7.61 -6.79 -2.07
N ILE A 125 6.73 -5.94 -1.53
CA ILE A 125 5.86 -5.07 -2.34
C ILE A 125 6.70 -4.04 -3.10
N LYS A 126 7.67 -3.39 -2.45
CA LYS A 126 8.61 -2.46 -3.10
C LYS A 126 9.31 -3.12 -4.28
N GLU A 127 9.84 -4.32 -4.10
CA GLU A 127 10.55 -5.05 -5.17
C GLU A 127 9.62 -5.39 -6.36
N ALA A 128 8.38 -5.78 -6.09
CA ALA A 128 7.40 -6.03 -7.16
C ALA A 128 7.02 -4.74 -7.93
N CYS A 129 7.07 -3.60 -7.23
CA CYS A 129 6.73 -2.29 -7.77
C CYS A 129 7.92 -1.52 -8.37
N SER A 130 9.16 -1.94 -8.13
CA SER A 130 10.38 -1.28 -8.64
C SER A 130 10.75 -1.70 -10.06
N LYS A 131 10.30 -2.88 -10.52
CA LYS A 131 10.52 -3.37 -11.89
C LYS A 131 9.68 -2.55 -12.87
N ASP A 132 10.17 -2.36 -14.11
CA ASP A 132 9.58 -1.50 -15.14
C ASP A 132 8.05 -1.56 -15.23
N ARG A 133 7.44 -0.39 -15.48
CA ARG A 133 5.98 -0.22 -15.60
C ARG A 133 5.45 -1.26 -16.58
N ALA A 134 4.48 -2.06 -16.14
CA ALA A 134 3.82 -2.99 -17.04
C ALA A 134 3.20 -2.15 -18.16
N LYS A 135 3.61 -2.38 -19.42
CA LYS A 135 2.90 -1.80 -20.55
C LYS A 135 1.47 -2.33 -20.49
N ALA A 136 0.50 -1.42 -20.49
CA ALA A 136 -0.91 -1.79 -20.62
C ALA A 136 -1.06 -2.60 -21.91
N ALA A 137 -1.62 -3.80 -21.78
CA ALA A 137 -2.10 -4.60 -22.90
C ALA A 137 -3.51 -4.14 -23.28
#